data_AF-A0A1V5XF25-F1
#
_entry.id   AF-A0A1V5XF25-F1
#
_cell.length_a   1.000
_cell.length_b   1.000
_cell.length_c   1.000
_cell.angle_alpha   90.00
_cell.angle_beta   90.00
_cell.angle_gamma   90.00
#
_symmetry.space_group_name_H-M   'P 1'
#
loop_
_entity.id
_entity.type
_entity.pdbx_description
1 polymer ?
#
loop_
_entity_poly.entity_id
_entity_poly.type
_entity_poly.pdbx_seq_one_letter_code
_entity_poly.pdbx_strand_id
1 'polypeptide(L)'
;MKNKIISIFLACLMIFSGPAVFADEDLGGGGVIPPVPGGDGGIVPPEPVVPVVTFVASLALIQYGEETTLTATVAPEALPDTTITFYEGEVVIETKAVSENSASITVSPPAGIHTFHAIYSDGLVASEPVTVTVNKAVTTLTLATDKPKTTIGEKVKFTITADKAKNIEAELFYGDVSIGKAMLNESGVAEFETDAIPEGTHKIKAVISGDANYEDVQSNMVDQTVLSDNNYLSRLKVDDKEVDLSNSKTQYSLDFDDSVSYVFIRPYSEHPDAVITVNGSKVRSGDLSKRIYLVDGDTITVKIKVEAPNGDIRTYTLNLYRDKKDKKSSTRRYRYTLAILAQSKQYADIPYHWAADYINSLTERDIFTGEMIGNARYFIPERSMTRVEFAVVVARMTNTDLALTRYYPIPLADTGSIPEWGIEAVRALYFKGWMIGSGNYFEPDKSITRAEAMTILARIMGYGGDRVDFADSQSIPEWARSAVSGMVAAGIVNGYPDNTIRPNDLITRAEAAAIIYKILN
;
A
#
# COMPACT_ATOMS: atom_id res chain seq x y z
N MET A 1 -11.45 -35.83 -20.64
CA MET A 1 -12.45 -36.91 -20.48
C MET A 1 -13.30 -36.53 -19.26
N LYS A 2 -14.41 -35.82 -19.47
CA LYS A 2 -15.81 -36.27 -19.33
C LYS A 2 -16.23 -36.74 -17.91
N ASN A 3 -16.86 -35.82 -17.19
CA ASN A 3 -18.03 -35.87 -16.29
C ASN A 3 -18.67 -37.22 -15.90
N LYS A 4 -19.00 -37.36 -14.61
CA LYS A 4 -20.32 -37.66 -13.94
C LYS A 4 -20.03 -38.13 -12.50
N ILE A 5 -20.51 -37.60 -11.37
CA ILE A 5 -21.84 -37.16 -10.86
C ILE A 5 -22.84 -38.32 -10.60
N ILE A 6 -23.12 -38.54 -9.29
CA ILE A 6 -24.38 -38.91 -8.57
C ILE A 6 -24.69 -40.34 -8.04
N SER A 7 -25.14 -40.33 -6.76
CA SER A 7 -26.00 -41.20 -5.92
C SER A 7 -25.46 -42.52 -5.36
N ILE A 8 -25.30 -42.69 -4.03
CA ILE A 8 -26.29 -42.83 -2.92
C ILE A 8 -27.12 -44.13 -3.02
N PHE A 9 -26.88 -45.13 -2.15
CA PHE A 9 -27.80 -45.53 -1.06
C PHE A 9 -27.25 -46.68 -0.19
N LEU A 10 -27.31 -46.39 1.11
CA LEU A 10 -27.41 -47.22 2.31
C LEU A 10 -27.91 -48.67 2.11
N ALA A 11 -27.19 -49.66 2.67
CA ALA A 11 -27.71 -51.00 2.92
C ALA A 11 -27.00 -51.64 4.13
N CYS A 12 -27.61 -51.59 5.31
CA CYS A 12 -27.45 -52.62 6.35
C CYS A 12 -28.39 -52.34 7.52
N LEU A 13 -29.60 -52.91 7.54
CA LEU A 13 -30.16 -53.52 8.75
C LEU A 13 -31.43 -54.35 8.45
N MET A 14 -31.48 -55.50 9.14
CA MET A 14 -32.62 -56.38 9.44
C MET A 14 -33.18 -57.23 8.29
N ILE A 15 -33.18 -58.57 8.45
CA ILE A 15 -34.21 -59.35 9.15
C ILE A 15 -33.78 -60.83 9.04
N PHE A 16 -33.53 -61.50 10.18
CA PHE A 16 -33.49 -62.97 10.26
C PHE A 16 -34.75 -63.43 10.99
N SER A 17 -35.70 -63.98 10.25
CA SER A 17 -36.76 -64.84 10.79
C SER A 17 -37.26 -65.77 9.68
N GLY A 18 -36.96 -67.06 9.83
CA GLY A 18 -37.43 -68.13 8.96
C GLY A 18 -37.20 -69.48 9.64
N PRO A 19 -38.23 -70.32 9.86
CA PRO A 19 -38.13 -71.52 10.66
C PRO A 19 -37.61 -72.70 9.82
N ALA A 20 -36.71 -73.51 10.39
CA ALA A 20 -36.31 -74.78 9.81
C ALA A 20 -37.20 -75.90 10.35
N VAL A 21 -37.98 -76.46 9.43
CA VAL A 21 -38.74 -77.70 9.54
C VAL A 21 -37.78 -78.86 9.78
N PHE A 22 -37.96 -79.62 10.86
CA PHE A 22 -37.35 -80.94 11.03
C PHE A 22 -38.43 -82.02 10.96
N ALA A 23 -38.06 -83.08 10.24
CA ALA A 23 -38.92 -84.14 9.78
C ALA A 23 -39.42 -85.06 10.91
N ASP A 24 -40.60 -85.59 10.60
CA ASP A 24 -41.41 -86.60 11.25
C ASP A 24 -40.64 -87.93 11.43
N GLU A 25 -40.63 -88.47 12.66
CA GLU A 25 -40.47 -89.91 12.89
C GLU A 25 -41.56 -90.38 13.86
N ASP A 26 -42.43 -91.21 13.29
CA ASP A 26 -43.61 -91.86 13.82
C ASP A 26 -43.23 -93.01 14.76
N LEU A 27 -43.64 -92.95 16.04
CA LEU A 27 -43.85 -94.14 16.87
C LEU A 27 -45.02 -93.89 17.84
N GLY A 28 -46.19 -94.40 17.44
CA GLY A 28 -47.37 -94.53 18.29
C GLY A 28 -47.15 -95.46 19.48
N GLY A 29 -47.68 -95.03 20.63
CA GLY A 29 -47.75 -95.83 21.85
C GLY A 29 -48.79 -95.23 22.80
N GLY A 30 -50.04 -95.65 22.66
CA GLY A 30 -51.15 -95.23 23.50
C GLY A 30 -51.01 -95.71 24.94
N GLY A 31 -51.15 -94.77 25.89
CA GLY A 31 -51.27 -95.05 27.32
C GLY A 31 -52.16 -93.99 27.97
N VAL A 32 -53.32 -94.42 28.45
CA VAL A 32 -54.37 -93.60 29.06
C VAL A 32 -54.34 -93.78 30.57
N ILE A 33 -54.02 -92.75 31.37
CA ILE A 33 -54.35 -92.64 32.82
C ILE A 33 -54.34 -91.13 33.25
N PRO A 34 -54.99 -90.70 34.36
CA PRO A 34 -56.35 -90.17 34.50
C PRO A 34 -56.36 -88.65 34.91
N PRO A 35 -57.52 -87.98 35.18
CA PRO A 35 -57.54 -86.53 35.41
C PRO A 35 -57.17 -86.17 36.86
N VAL A 36 -56.42 -85.08 37.05
CA VAL A 36 -56.19 -84.44 38.36
C VAL A 36 -56.68 -82.98 38.30
N PRO A 37 -57.33 -82.47 39.38
CA PRO A 37 -58.21 -81.31 39.32
C PRO A 37 -57.56 -80.00 39.78
N GLY A 38 -58.09 -78.89 39.24
CA GLY A 38 -58.26 -77.55 39.81
C GLY A 38 -57.25 -76.96 40.81
N GLY A 39 -56.76 -75.77 40.46
CA GLY A 39 -56.46 -74.66 41.38
C GLY A 39 -54.99 -74.23 41.41
N ASP A 40 -54.68 -73.08 40.81
CA ASP A 40 -54.48 -71.87 41.62
C ASP A 40 -54.53 -70.62 40.72
N GLY A 41 -55.14 -69.55 41.22
CA GLY A 41 -55.26 -68.27 40.53
C GLY A 41 -53.92 -67.54 40.50
N GLY A 42 -53.12 -67.80 39.46
CA GLY A 42 -51.94 -67.01 39.18
C GLY A 42 -52.32 -65.58 38.83
N ILE A 43 -52.05 -64.65 39.75
CA ILE A 43 -51.97 -63.22 39.45
C ILE A 43 -50.90 -63.09 38.37
N VAL A 44 -51.27 -62.77 37.14
CA VAL A 44 -50.29 -62.42 36.10
C VAL A 44 -49.56 -61.17 36.63
N PRO A 45 -48.24 -61.21 36.87
CA PRO A 45 -47.51 -60.01 37.26
C PRO A 45 -47.74 -58.95 36.17
N PRO A 46 -47.96 -57.67 36.53
CA PRO A 46 -48.12 -56.63 35.53
C PRO A 46 -46.91 -56.68 34.59
N GLU A 47 -47.16 -56.64 33.28
CA GLU A 47 -46.09 -56.59 32.29
C GLU A 47 -45.14 -55.43 32.66
N PRO A 48 -43.81 -55.66 32.63
CA PRO A 48 -42.85 -54.60 32.93
C PRO A 48 -43.05 -53.47 31.92
N VAL A 49 -43.43 -52.29 32.40
CA VAL A 49 -43.58 -51.12 31.54
C VAL A 49 -42.20 -50.66 31.12
N VAL A 50 -41.89 -50.77 29.83
CA VAL A 50 -40.63 -50.27 29.27
C VAL A 50 -40.68 -48.75 29.28
N PRO A 51 -39.72 -48.05 29.91
CA PRO A 51 -39.71 -46.61 29.91
C PRO A 51 -39.52 -46.08 28.48
N VAL A 52 -40.19 -44.97 28.15
CA VAL A 52 -40.01 -44.27 26.88
C VAL A 52 -39.45 -42.89 27.16
N VAL A 53 -38.48 -42.45 26.35
CA VAL A 53 -37.90 -41.11 26.41
C VAL A 53 -38.44 -40.28 25.26
N THR A 54 -39.28 -39.29 25.54
CA THR A 54 -39.63 -38.26 24.57
C THR A 54 -38.59 -37.14 24.65
N PHE A 55 -38.16 -36.65 23.49
CA PHE A 55 -37.10 -35.66 23.40
C PHE A 55 -37.52 -34.54 22.46
N VAL A 56 -37.42 -33.29 22.94
CA VAL A 56 -37.87 -32.11 22.20
C VAL A 56 -36.87 -30.97 22.37
N ALA A 57 -36.71 -30.17 21.32
CA ALA A 57 -36.08 -28.86 21.41
C ALA A 57 -37.18 -27.80 21.57
N SER A 58 -36.95 -26.79 22.40
CA SER A 58 -37.86 -25.64 22.51
C SER A 58 -37.96 -24.86 21.20
N LEU A 59 -36.89 -24.85 20.40
CA LEU A 59 -36.80 -24.28 19.06
C LEU A 59 -35.99 -25.20 18.15
N ALA A 60 -36.56 -25.61 17.01
CA ALA A 60 -35.86 -26.43 16.02
C ALA A 60 -35.08 -25.60 14.98
N LEU A 61 -35.27 -24.28 14.98
CA LEU A 61 -34.58 -23.33 14.11
C LEU A 61 -34.21 -22.10 14.94
N ILE A 62 -32.92 -21.78 14.99
CA ILE A 62 -32.36 -20.62 15.70
C ILE A 62 -31.30 -19.92 14.83
N GLN A 63 -30.87 -18.72 15.20
CA GLN A 63 -29.67 -18.08 14.64
C GLN A 63 -28.45 -18.32 15.53
N TYR A 64 -27.24 -18.22 14.96
CA TYR A 64 -26.01 -18.29 15.74
C TYR A 64 -26.01 -17.25 16.89
N GLY A 65 -25.64 -17.71 18.09
CA GLY A 65 -25.66 -16.91 19.33
C GLY A 65 -27.00 -16.92 20.07
N GLU A 66 -28.06 -17.54 19.51
CA GLU A 66 -29.28 -17.86 20.25
C GLU A 66 -29.14 -19.22 20.95
N GLU A 67 -29.98 -19.44 21.96
CA GLU A 67 -29.99 -20.68 22.74
C GLU A 67 -31.29 -21.46 22.49
N THR A 68 -31.23 -22.78 22.52
CA THR A 68 -32.41 -23.65 22.61
C THR A 68 -32.29 -24.61 23.78
N THR A 69 -33.42 -24.96 24.39
CA THR A 69 -33.48 -25.91 25.49
C THR A 69 -33.91 -27.26 24.95
N LEU A 70 -33.07 -28.26 25.18
CA LEU A 70 -33.35 -29.66 24.89
C LEU A 70 -33.93 -30.30 26.15
N THR A 71 -35.12 -30.87 26.07
CA THR A 71 -35.82 -31.49 27.19
C THR A 71 -36.12 -32.94 26.86
N ALA A 72 -35.66 -33.83 27.74
CA ALA A 72 -35.96 -35.25 27.70
C ALA A 72 -36.93 -35.58 28.84
N THR A 73 -38.05 -36.24 28.52
CA THR A 73 -39.09 -36.63 29.48
C THR A 73 -39.28 -38.13 29.44
N VAL A 74 -39.29 -38.77 30.61
CA VAL A 74 -39.43 -40.21 30.79
C VAL A 74 -40.87 -40.54 31.18
N ALA A 75 -41.49 -41.50 30.50
CA ALA A 75 -42.83 -41.99 30.82
C ALA A 75 -42.82 -43.53 31.01
N PRO A 76 -43.69 -44.08 31.89
CA PRO A 76 -44.70 -43.38 32.68
C PRO A 76 -44.16 -42.66 33.93
N GLU A 77 -43.10 -43.17 34.57
CA GLU A 77 -42.42 -42.54 35.71
C GLU A 77 -40.93 -42.92 35.68
N ALA A 78 -40.04 -41.95 35.95
CA ALA A 78 -38.61 -42.21 36.04
C ALA A 78 -38.27 -42.92 37.36
N LEU A 79 -37.36 -43.89 37.30
CA LEU A 79 -36.84 -44.53 38.50
C LEU A 79 -36.03 -43.53 39.36
N PRO A 80 -36.02 -43.69 40.70
CA PRO A 80 -35.21 -42.87 41.59
C PRO A 80 -33.71 -42.91 41.23
N ASP A 81 -33.01 -41.80 41.46
CA ASP A 81 -31.55 -41.67 41.30
C ASP A 81 -31.02 -41.97 39.88
N THR A 82 -31.88 -41.83 38.86
CA THR A 82 -31.50 -42.04 37.45
C THR A 82 -31.08 -40.75 36.74
N THR A 83 -30.37 -40.91 35.62
CA THR A 83 -29.82 -39.80 34.83
C THR A 83 -30.24 -39.88 33.36
N ILE A 84 -30.21 -38.73 32.69
CA ILE A 84 -30.27 -38.61 31.23
C ILE A 84 -28.93 -38.04 30.73
N THR A 85 -28.33 -38.70 29.76
CA THR A 85 -27.14 -38.21 29.05
C THR A 85 -27.56 -37.69 27.68
N PHE A 86 -27.19 -36.45 27.37
CA PHE A 86 -27.49 -35.77 26.12
C PHE A 86 -26.29 -35.87 25.18
N TYR A 87 -26.56 -36.15 23.91
CA TYR A 87 -25.56 -36.37 22.88
C TYR A 87 -25.78 -35.47 21.67
N GLU A 88 -24.68 -35.10 21.02
CA GLU A 88 -24.66 -34.62 19.63
C GLU A 88 -23.91 -35.65 18.77
N GLY A 89 -24.63 -36.34 17.88
CA GLY A 89 -24.08 -37.55 17.26
C GLY A 89 -23.60 -38.54 18.34
N GLU A 90 -22.34 -38.97 18.30
CA GLU A 90 -21.74 -39.88 19.29
C GLU A 90 -21.11 -39.14 20.49
N VAL A 91 -21.11 -37.80 20.50
CA VAL A 91 -20.40 -37.01 21.51
C VAL A 91 -21.33 -36.69 22.67
N VAL A 92 -20.90 -37.05 23.89
CA VAL A 92 -21.59 -36.66 25.13
C VAL A 92 -21.44 -35.14 25.33
N ILE A 93 -22.58 -34.45 25.49
CA ILE A 93 -22.62 -33.02 25.83
C ILE A 93 -22.63 -32.86 27.35
N GLU A 94 -23.64 -33.46 28.00
CA GLU A 94 -23.87 -33.32 29.44
C GLU A 94 -24.72 -34.50 29.94
N THR A 95 -24.52 -34.88 31.21
CA THR A 95 -25.38 -35.83 31.93
C THR A 95 -26.06 -35.12 33.09
N LYS A 96 -27.38 -35.23 33.19
CA LYS A 96 -28.18 -34.64 34.29
C LYS A 96 -29.01 -35.68 35.02
N ALA A 97 -29.17 -35.50 36.32
CA ALA A 97 -30.12 -36.26 37.12
C ALA A 97 -31.56 -35.96 36.65
N VAL A 98 -32.42 -36.98 36.66
CA VAL A 98 -33.83 -36.83 36.33
C VAL A 98 -34.59 -36.24 37.53
N SER A 99 -35.32 -35.16 37.29
CA SER A 99 -36.18 -34.49 38.27
C SER A 99 -37.58 -34.34 37.69
N GLU A 100 -38.61 -34.73 38.45
CA GLU A 100 -40.01 -34.69 37.99
C GLU A 100 -40.21 -35.34 36.61
N ASN A 101 -39.63 -36.54 36.43
CA ASN A 101 -39.63 -37.30 35.16
C ASN A 101 -38.93 -36.63 33.98
N SER A 102 -38.16 -35.56 34.16
CA SER A 102 -37.48 -34.88 33.06
C SER A 102 -36.06 -34.41 33.38
N ALA A 103 -35.30 -34.11 32.34
CA ALA A 103 -34.06 -33.35 32.43
C ALA A 103 -33.94 -32.42 31.22
N SER A 104 -33.30 -31.26 31.40
CA SER A 104 -33.11 -30.29 30.32
C SER A 104 -31.72 -29.69 30.31
N ILE A 105 -31.19 -29.44 29.12
CA ILE A 105 -29.96 -28.69 28.88
C ILE A 105 -30.22 -27.54 27.91
N THR A 106 -29.40 -26.50 27.98
CA THR A 106 -29.44 -25.39 27.04
C THR A 106 -28.21 -25.44 26.16
N VAL A 107 -28.38 -25.33 24.84
CA VAL A 107 -27.30 -25.38 23.86
C VAL A 107 -27.35 -24.17 22.93
N SER A 108 -26.17 -23.70 22.50
CA SER A 108 -25.97 -22.66 21.48
C SER A 108 -24.84 -23.08 20.53
N PRO A 109 -25.09 -24.04 19.63
CA PRO A 109 -24.04 -24.54 18.75
C PRO A 109 -23.72 -23.53 17.62
N PRO A 110 -22.59 -23.72 16.91
CA PRO A 110 -22.27 -22.97 15.70
C PRO A 110 -23.37 -23.05 14.63
N ALA A 111 -23.30 -22.21 13.59
CA ALA A 111 -24.23 -22.33 12.47
C ALA A 111 -24.01 -23.65 11.72
N GLY A 112 -25.11 -24.35 11.43
CA GLY A 112 -25.09 -25.72 10.94
C GLY A 112 -26.36 -26.49 11.23
N ILE A 113 -26.35 -27.77 10.88
CA ILE A 113 -27.44 -28.71 11.23
C ILE A 113 -26.89 -29.63 12.31
N HIS A 114 -27.54 -29.62 13.48
CA HIS A 114 -27.13 -30.37 14.66
C HIS A 114 -28.18 -31.42 15.00
N THR A 115 -27.76 -32.66 15.21
CA THR A 115 -28.65 -33.78 15.56
C THR A 115 -28.34 -34.25 16.97
N PHE A 116 -29.33 -34.10 17.84
CA PHE A 116 -29.24 -34.42 19.25
C PHE A 116 -30.07 -35.66 19.58
N HIS A 117 -29.64 -36.43 20.58
CA HIS A 117 -30.47 -37.46 21.18
C HIS A 117 -30.17 -37.60 22.68
N ALA A 118 -31.07 -38.24 23.41
CA ALA A 118 -30.94 -38.46 24.83
C ALA A 118 -30.99 -39.96 25.17
N ILE A 119 -30.16 -40.38 26.11
CA ILE A 119 -30.12 -41.76 26.62
C ILE A 119 -30.43 -41.76 28.11
N TYR A 120 -31.43 -42.53 28.51
CA TYR A 120 -31.84 -42.71 29.90
C TYR A 120 -31.09 -43.88 30.56
N SER A 121 -30.51 -43.62 31.74
CA SER A 121 -29.88 -44.56 32.69
C SER A 121 -29.08 -45.71 32.05
N ASP A 122 -27.80 -45.47 31.76
CA ASP A 122 -26.78 -46.45 31.31
C ASP A 122 -27.08 -47.22 30.00
N GLY A 123 -27.89 -46.66 29.10
CA GLY A 123 -28.03 -47.18 27.71
C GLY A 123 -29.25 -48.05 27.45
N LEU A 124 -30.21 -48.11 28.38
CA LEU A 124 -31.38 -49.00 28.26
C LEU A 124 -32.46 -48.45 27.32
N VAL A 125 -32.58 -47.13 27.19
CA VAL A 125 -33.58 -46.48 26.32
C VAL A 125 -33.01 -45.20 25.71
N ALA A 126 -32.96 -45.15 24.38
CA ALA A 126 -32.62 -43.95 23.61
C ALA A 126 -33.90 -43.24 23.13
N SER A 127 -33.86 -41.91 23.06
CA SER A 127 -34.91 -41.14 22.41
C SER A 127 -34.80 -41.21 20.88
N GLU A 128 -35.88 -40.89 20.18
CA GLU A 128 -35.75 -40.45 18.78
C GLU A 128 -34.90 -39.17 18.71
N PRO A 129 -34.08 -38.99 17.66
CA PRO A 129 -33.22 -37.82 17.54
C PRO A 129 -34.01 -36.56 17.19
N VAL A 130 -33.58 -35.41 17.72
CA VAL A 130 -34.09 -34.08 17.39
C VAL A 130 -33.04 -33.32 16.59
N THR A 131 -33.44 -32.74 15.47
CA THR A 131 -32.56 -31.87 14.67
C THR A 131 -32.84 -30.41 14.97
N VAL A 132 -31.79 -29.64 15.23
CA VAL A 132 -31.82 -28.17 15.34
C VAL A 132 -30.99 -27.60 14.21
N THR A 133 -31.60 -26.73 13.40
CA THR A 133 -30.87 -25.95 12.39
C THR A 133 -30.49 -24.61 13.00
N VAL A 134 -29.20 -24.25 12.90
CA VAL A 134 -28.69 -22.95 13.30
C VAL A 134 -28.30 -22.19 12.05
N ASN A 135 -29.05 -21.15 11.72
CA ASN A 135 -28.73 -20.25 10.62
C ASN A 135 -27.60 -19.31 11.02
N LYS A 136 -26.84 -18.83 10.03
CA LYS A 136 -25.87 -17.74 10.25
C LYS A 136 -26.58 -16.51 10.82
N ALA A 137 -25.93 -15.83 11.74
CA ALA A 137 -26.42 -14.59 12.30
C ALA A 137 -26.21 -13.43 11.32
N VAL A 138 -27.24 -12.60 11.17
CA VAL A 138 -27.12 -11.30 10.52
C VAL A 138 -26.70 -10.28 11.57
N THR A 139 -25.59 -9.58 11.32
CA THR A 139 -25.08 -8.49 12.16
C THR A 139 -25.22 -7.18 11.40
N THR A 140 -25.33 -6.07 12.13
CA THR A 140 -25.19 -4.72 11.57
C THR A 140 -23.78 -4.21 11.81
N LEU A 141 -23.25 -3.41 10.88
CA LEU A 141 -21.92 -2.83 10.97
C LEU A 141 -22.02 -1.31 10.79
N THR A 142 -21.33 -0.57 11.65
CA THR A 142 -21.23 0.89 11.55
C THR A 142 -19.78 1.32 11.56
N LEU A 143 -19.49 2.41 10.85
CA LEU A 143 -18.18 3.02 10.74
C LEU A 143 -18.28 4.50 11.09
N ALA A 144 -17.39 4.95 11.97
CA ALA A 144 -17.19 6.35 12.32
C ALA A 144 -15.72 6.75 12.14
N THR A 145 -15.49 8.04 11.90
CA THR A 145 -14.17 8.67 11.91
C THR A 145 -14.14 9.71 13.02
N ASP A 146 -13.01 9.82 13.73
CA ASP A 146 -12.79 10.90 14.70
C ASP A 146 -12.56 12.26 14.01
N LYS A 147 -12.04 12.23 12.78
CA LYS A 147 -11.66 13.40 11.99
C LYS A 147 -12.05 13.22 10.53
N PRO A 148 -13.20 13.74 10.08
CA PRO A 148 -13.60 13.63 8.67
C PRO A 148 -12.69 14.40 7.70
N LYS A 149 -11.82 15.27 8.22
CA LYS A 149 -10.78 15.96 7.46
C LYS A 149 -9.44 15.87 8.19
N THR A 150 -8.39 15.56 7.45
CA THR A 150 -6.99 15.53 7.93
C THR A 150 -6.08 16.24 6.93
N THR A 151 -4.87 16.58 7.34
CA THR A 151 -3.80 16.98 6.42
C THR A 151 -2.96 15.76 6.01
N ILE A 152 -2.27 15.82 4.87
CA ILE A 152 -1.36 14.74 4.47
C ILE A 152 -0.37 14.37 5.59
N GLY A 153 -0.22 13.08 5.86
CA GLY A 153 0.60 12.55 6.96
C GLY A 153 -0.01 12.65 8.36
N GLU A 154 -1.18 13.29 8.53
CA GLU A 154 -1.91 13.27 9.79
C GLU A 154 -2.72 11.98 9.95
N LYS A 155 -2.60 11.34 11.11
CA LYS A 155 -3.37 10.13 11.43
C LYS A 155 -4.85 10.45 11.69
N VAL A 156 -5.70 9.58 11.16
CA VAL A 156 -7.14 9.50 11.43
C VAL A 156 -7.47 8.16 12.09
N LYS A 157 -8.41 8.17 13.03
CA LYS A 157 -8.93 6.97 13.68
C LYS A 157 -10.32 6.64 13.18
N PHE A 158 -10.49 5.40 12.73
CA PHE A 158 -11.77 4.81 12.41
C PHE A 158 -12.22 3.88 13.53
N THR A 159 -13.49 4.01 13.92
CA THR A 159 -14.14 3.11 14.88
C THR A 159 -15.19 2.29 14.14
N ILE A 160 -15.03 0.98 14.20
CA ILE A 160 -15.95 -0.01 13.64
C ILE A 160 -16.74 -0.60 14.79
N THR A 161 -18.06 -0.62 14.67
CA THR A 161 -18.94 -1.22 15.69
C THR A 161 -19.92 -2.18 15.04
N ALA A 162 -19.94 -3.41 15.53
CA ALA A 162 -20.93 -4.43 15.22
C ALA A 162 -21.86 -4.67 16.41
N ASP A 163 -23.12 -5.01 16.13
CA ASP A 163 -24.11 -5.28 17.18
C ASP A 163 -23.98 -6.67 17.83
N LYS A 164 -23.63 -7.68 17.03
CA LYS A 164 -23.61 -9.09 17.43
C LYS A 164 -22.26 -9.76 17.18
N ALA A 165 -21.55 -9.37 16.11
CA ALA A 165 -20.27 -9.98 15.77
C ALA A 165 -19.15 -9.54 16.74
N LYS A 166 -18.38 -10.51 17.24
CA LYS A 166 -17.31 -10.33 18.22
C LYS A 166 -16.16 -11.24 17.86
N ASN A 167 -14.93 -10.83 18.18
CA ASN A 167 -13.74 -11.62 17.87
C ASN A 167 -13.69 -12.07 16.40
N ILE A 168 -14.14 -11.19 15.49
CA ILE A 168 -13.99 -11.33 14.03
C ILE A 168 -13.21 -10.14 13.45
N GLU A 169 -12.47 -10.38 12.37
CA GLU A 169 -11.70 -9.33 11.67
C GLU A 169 -12.63 -8.51 10.77
N ALA A 170 -12.54 -7.19 10.88
CA ALA A 170 -13.14 -6.25 9.95
C ALA A 170 -12.04 -5.57 9.12
N GLU A 171 -12.30 -5.36 7.83
CA GLU A 171 -11.38 -4.76 6.89
C GLU A 171 -11.94 -3.44 6.34
N LEU A 172 -11.12 -2.40 6.33
CA LEU A 172 -11.48 -1.09 5.78
C LEU A 172 -11.04 -0.97 4.33
N PHE A 173 -11.90 -0.32 3.53
CA PHE A 173 -11.65 -0.07 2.11
C PHE A 173 -11.96 1.38 1.74
N TYR A 174 -11.20 1.94 0.79
CA TYR A 174 -11.71 2.97 -0.11
C TYR A 174 -11.81 2.38 -1.52
N GLY A 175 -12.98 2.43 -2.13
CA GLY A 175 -13.24 1.66 -3.35
C GLY A 175 -13.02 0.15 -3.12
N ASP A 176 -12.08 -0.43 -3.88
CA ASP A 176 -11.64 -1.82 -3.77
C ASP A 176 -10.26 -1.97 -3.09
N VAL A 177 -9.64 -0.86 -2.66
CA VAL A 177 -8.32 -0.86 -2.02
C VAL A 177 -8.49 -1.06 -0.52
N SER A 178 -7.94 -2.16 0.00
CA SER A 178 -7.83 -2.39 1.43
C SER A 178 -6.84 -1.40 2.04
N ILE A 179 -7.27 -0.67 3.07
CA ILE A 179 -6.40 0.26 3.82
C ILE A 179 -6.00 -0.29 5.18
N GLY A 180 -6.61 -1.38 5.63
CA GLY A 180 -6.22 -2.05 6.85
C GLY A 180 -7.30 -2.91 7.45
N LYS A 181 -6.91 -3.66 8.48
CA LYS A 181 -7.72 -4.66 9.17
C LYS A 181 -7.67 -4.41 10.67
N ALA A 182 -8.78 -4.66 11.35
CA ALA A 182 -8.87 -4.54 12.79
C ALA A 182 -9.80 -5.61 13.38
N MET A 183 -9.39 -6.15 14.53
CA MET A 183 -10.13 -7.21 15.21
C MET A 183 -11.22 -6.61 16.10
N LEU A 184 -12.48 -7.03 15.93
CA LEU A 184 -13.55 -6.68 16.86
C LEU A 184 -13.29 -7.33 18.21
N ASN A 185 -13.34 -6.55 19.29
CA ASN A 185 -13.21 -7.05 20.66
C ASN A 185 -14.51 -7.75 21.16
N GLU A 186 -14.52 -8.15 22.43
CA GLU A 186 -15.68 -8.79 23.08
C GLU A 186 -16.93 -7.89 23.18
N SER A 187 -16.76 -6.58 22.99
CA SER A 187 -17.83 -5.59 22.94
C SER A 187 -18.30 -5.30 21.51
N GLY A 188 -17.74 -5.98 20.49
CA GLY A 188 -18.08 -5.75 19.08
C GLY A 188 -17.50 -4.46 18.51
N VAL A 189 -16.39 -3.94 19.08
CA VAL A 189 -15.75 -2.71 18.63
C VAL A 189 -14.32 -2.97 18.17
N ALA A 190 -13.91 -2.34 17.07
CA ALA A 190 -12.52 -2.25 16.63
C ALA A 190 -12.13 -0.80 16.34
N GLU A 191 -10.88 -0.46 16.62
CA GLU A 191 -10.30 0.83 16.23
C GLU A 191 -9.14 0.60 15.26
N PHE A 192 -9.05 1.46 14.25
CA PHE A 192 -8.00 1.44 13.24
C PHE A 192 -7.47 2.85 13.01
N GLU A 193 -6.17 3.05 13.17
CA GLU A 193 -5.50 4.32 12.91
C GLU A 193 -4.62 4.25 11.66
N THR A 194 -4.69 5.25 10.79
CA THR A 194 -3.86 5.33 9.59
C THR A 194 -3.60 6.78 9.17
N ASP A 195 -2.46 7.00 8.53
CA ASP A 195 -2.09 8.21 7.78
C ASP A 195 -1.89 7.92 6.27
N ALA A 196 -2.11 6.66 5.85
CA ALA A 196 -1.83 6.17 4.50
C ALA A 196 -2.98 6.42 3.50
N ILE A 197 -3.89 7.34 3.81
CA ILE A 197 -4.97 7.73 2.88
C ILE A 197 -4.42 8.78 1.93
N PRO A 198 -4.50 8.56 0.59
CA PRO A 198 -4.02 9.54 -0.38
C PRO A 198 -4.74 10.88 -0.26
N GLU A 199 -4.12 11.95 -0.77
CA GLU A 199 -4.76 13.25 -0.89
C GLU A 199 -6.12 13.16 -1.62
N GLY A 200 -7.09 13.98 -1.19
CA GLY A 200 -8.42 14.05 -1.79
C GLY A 200 -9.51 13.49 -0.88
N THR A 201 -10.73 13.44 -1.40
CA THR A 201 -11.91 12.93 -0.67
C THR A 201 -12.22 11.49 -1.08
N HIS A 202 -12.25 10.60 -0.08
CA HIS A 202 -12.45 9.16 -0.24
C HIS A 202 -13.67 8.69 0.53
N LYS A 203 -14.40 7.72 -0.04
CA LYS A 203 -15.52 7.05 0.64
C LYS A 203 -15.01 5.76 1.27
N ILE A 204 -14.94 5.74 2.59
CA ILE A 204 -14.44 4.62 3.38
C ILE A 204 -15.60 3.73 3.82
N LYS A 205 -15.42 2.42 3.71
CA LYS A 205 -16.33 1.41 4.26
C LYS A 205 -15.55 0.38 5.07
N ALA A 206 -16.19 -0.24 6.05
CA ALA A 206 -15.73 -1.46 6.68
C ALA A 206 -16.54 -2.65 6.17
N VAL A 207 -15.88 -3.80 6.03
CA VAL A 207 -16.48 -5.06 5.60
C VAL A 207 -16.03 -6.15 6.58
N ILE A 208 -16.97 -6.98 7.00
CA ILE A 208 -16.67 -8.28 7.60
C ILE A 208 -17.01 -9.31 6.53
N SER A 209 -16.01 -10.07 6.09
CA SER A 209 -16.26 -11.24 5.24
C SER A 209 -16.87 -12.32 6.11
N GLY A 210 -18.03 -12.85 5.72
CA GLY A 210 -18.77 -13.85 6.46
C GLY A 210 -17.91 -15.09 6.72
N ASP A 211 -18.15 -15.70 7.87
CA ASP A 211 -17.46 -16.90 8.31
C ASP A 211 -18.46 -18.08 8.42
N ALA A 212 -18.14 -19.10 9.21
CA ALA A 212 -19.08 -20.20 9.43
C ALA A 212 -20.40 -19.73 10.06
N ASN A 213 -20.37 -18.66 10.87
CA ASN A 213 -21.41 -18.25 11.80
C ASN A 213 -22.11 -16.94 11.44
N TYR A 214 -21.48 -16.06 10.66
CA TYR A 214 -21.99 -14.76 10.26
C TYR A 214 -22.04 -14.62 8.74
N GLU A 215 -23.04 -13.88 8.25
CA GLU A 215 -23.12 -13.45 6.85
C GLU A 215 -22.17 -12.28 6.56
N ASP A 216 -21.83 -12.08 5.29
CA ASP A 216 -21.09 -10.90 4.82
C ASP A 216 -21.86 -9.62 5.19
N VAL A 217 -21.16 -8.64 5.75
CA VAL A 217 -21.76 -7.33 6.10
C VAL A 217 -20.85 -6.18 5.74
N GLN A 218 -21.47 -5.08 5.30
CA GLN A 218 -20.79 -3.81 5.02
C GLN A 218 -21.37 -2.69 5.89
N SER A 219 -20.52 -1.76 6.32
CA SER A 219 -20.92 -0.57 7.06
C SER A 219 -21.58 0.50 6.18
N ASN A 220 -22.02 1.58 6.82
CA ASN A 220 -22.21 2.88 6.17
C ASN A 220 -20.89 3.39 5.53
N MET A 221 -21.02 4.29 4.56
CA MET A 221 -19.88 5.01 3.98
C MET A 221 -19.52 6.22 4.82
N VAL A 222 -18.23 6.46 5.02
CA VAL A 222 -17.68 7.65 5.68
C VAL A 222 -16.84 8.44 4.68
N ASP A 223 -17.15 9.72 4.51
CA ASP A 223 -16.34 10.62 3.70
C ASP A 223 -15.12 11.08 4.50
N GLN A 224 -13.93 10.75 4.01
CA GLN A 224 -12.65 11.17 4.57
C GLN A 224 -11.93 12.07 3.56
N THR A 225 -11.63 13.32 3.93
CA THR A 225 -10.86 14.24 3.09
C THR A 225 -9.45 14.43 3.64
N VAL A 226 -8.43 14.18 2.82
CA VAL A 226 -7.03 14.49 3.13
C VAL A 226 -6.61 15.73 2.32
N LEU A 227 -6.24 16.80 3.03
CA LEU A 227 -5.91 18.10 2.46
C LEU A 227 -4.41 18.22 2.19
N SER A 228 -4.06 18.76 1.00
CA SER A 228 -2.68 19.09 0.64
C SER A 228 -2.15 20.26 1.46
N ASP A 229 -0.86 20.21 1.79
CA ASP A 229 -0.08 21.31 2.36
C ASP A 229 0.71 22.10 1.28
N ASN A 230 0.59 21.71 0.01
CA ASN A 230 1.34 22.33 -1.08
C ASN A 230 0.88 23.78 -1.35
N ASN A 231 1.65 24.73 -0.81
CA ASN A 231 1.50 26.17 -1.01
C ASN A 231 2.61 26.77 -1.89
N TYR A 232 3.21 25.98 -2.79
CA TYR A 232 4.29 26.44 -3.64
C TYR A 232 3.79 27.14 -4.92
N LEU A 233 4.60 28.06 -5.44
CA LEU A 233 4.43 28.63 -6.77
C LEU A 233 5.26 27.78 -7.74
N SER A 234 4.62 27.25 -8.78
CA SER A 234 5.32 26.63 -9.90
C SER A 234 5.96 27.69 -10.78
N ARG A 235 5.43 28.92 -10.83
CA ARG A 235 6.02 29.96 -11.67
C ARG A 235 5.63 31.33 -11.16
N LEU A 236 6.52 32.29 -11.37
CA LEU A 236 6.22 33.69 -11.10
C LEU A 236 6.78 34.54 -12.24
N LYS A 237 5.95 35.39 -12.82
CA LYS A 237 6.40 36.42 -13.76
C LYS A 237 6.10 37.82 -13.25
N VAL A 238 6.98 38.73 -13.63
CA VAL A 238 6.78 40.18 -13.58
C VAL A 238 6.76 40.67 -15.04
N ASP A 239 5.57 40.97 -15.54
CA ASP A 239 5.29 41.10 -16.97
C ASP A 239 5.79 39.89 -17.77
N ASP A 240 6.77 40.09 -18.65
CA ASP A 240 7.38 39.03 -19.46
C ASP A 240 8.63 38.42 -18.80
N LYS A 241 9.15 39.04 -17.72
CA LYS A 241 10.32 38.54 -16.99
C LYS A 241 9.92 37.42 -16.04
N GLU A 242 10.60 36.29 -16.10
CA GLU A 242 10.40 35.17 -15.19
C GLU A 242 11.29 35.32 -13.95
N VAL A 243 10.71 35.07 -12.78
CA VAL A 243 11.43 35.05 -11.49
C VAL A 243 11.90 33.62 -11.25
N ASP A 244 13.20 33.48 -11.00
CA ASP A 244 13.84 32.19 -10.73
C ASP A 244 13.46 31.69 -9.32
N LEU A 245 12.36 30.94 -9.25
CA LEU A 245 11.83 30.42 -8.00
C LEU A 245 12.63 29.21 -7.51
N SER A 246 12.81 29.11 -6.20
CA SER A 246 13.29 27.88 -5.56
C SER A 246 12.51 27.64 -4.27
N ASN A 247 12.34 26.37 -3.89
CA ASN A 247 11.54 26.00 -2.72
C ASN A 247 12.13 26.54 -1.39
N SER A 248 13.42 26.84 -1.36
CA SER A 248 14.11 27.42 -0.20
C SER A 248 14.06 28.95 -0.14
N LYS A 249 13.69 29.65 -1.23
CA LYS A 249 13.64 31.11 -1.27
C LYS A 249 12.22 31.65 -1.29
N THR A 250 11.99 32.65 -0.46
CA THR A 250 10.73 33.41 -0.40
C THR A 250 10.93 34.90 -0.62
N GLN A 251 12.15 35.35 -0.95
CA GLN A 251 12.47 36.74 -1.20
C GLN A 251 13.22 36.89 -2.51
N TYR A 252 12.79 37.85 -3.32
CA TYR A 252 13.29 38.10 -4.67
C TYR A 252 13.40 39.59 -4.93
N SER A 253 14.35 40.00 -5.77
CA SER A 253 14.55 41.40 -6.16
C SER A 253 14.69 41.51 -7.67
N LEU A 254 14.03 42.49 -8.28
CA LEU A 254 14.17 42.81 -9.70
C LEU A 254 14.35 44.31 -9.89
N ASP A 255 15.23 44.65 -10.82
CA ASP A 255 15.51 46.03 -11.22
C ASP A 255 14.82 46.36 -12.56
N PHE A 256 14.32 47.58 -12.63
CA PHE A 256 13.66 48.15 -13.80
C PHE A 256 14.27 49.51 -14.14
N ASP A 257 14.38 49.76 -15.44
CA ASP A 257 14.80 51.07 -15.93
C ASP A 257 13.76 52.16 -15.63
N ASP A 258 14.18 53.40 -15.78
CA ASP A 258 13.36 54.58 -15.50
C ASP A 258 12.16 54.75 -16.45
N SER A 259 12.02 53.95 -17.52
CA SER A 259 10.86 53.99 -18.43
C SER A 259 9.67 53.14 -17.97
N VAL A 260 9.89 52.18 -17.06
CA VAL A 260 8.85 51.24 -16.59
C VAL A 260 8.08 51.84 -15.40
N SER A 261 6.88 52.36 -15.65
CA SER A 261 6.07 53.02 -14.61
C SER A 261 5.18 52.09 -13.78
N TYR A 262 4.91 50.88 -14.28
CA TYR A 262 4.18 49.85 -13.56
C TYR A 262 4.51 48.48 -14.15
N VAL A 263 4.22 47.44 -13.38
CA VAL A 263 4.33 46.04 -13.81
C VAL A 263 3.08 45.25 -13.40
N PHE A 264 2.89 44.09 -14.02
CA PHE A 264 1.93 43.08 -13.59
C PHE A 264 2.65 41.86 -13.02
N ILE A 265 2.03 41.23 -12.02
CA ILE A 265 2.49 39.96 -11.47
C ILE A 265 1.62 38.85 -12.00
N ARG A 266 2.23 37.79 -12.52
CA ARG A 266 1.51 36.57 -12.96
C ARG A 266 2.06 35.36 -12.19
N PRO A 267 1.42 34.99 -11.07
CA PRO A 267 1.80 33.81 -10.30
C PRO A 267 1.13 32.56 -10.84
N TYR A 268 1.77 31.41 -10.69
CA TYR A 268 1.23 30.09 -10.98
C TYR A 268 1.45 29.21 -9.75
N SER A 269 0.40 28.65 -9.18
CA SER A 269 0.56 27.69 -8.08
C SER A 269 0.96 26.31 -8.61
N GLU A 270 1.66 25.53 -7.78
CA GLU A 270 1.85 24.10 -8.01
C GLU A 270 0.55 23.32 -7.77
N HIS A 271 -0.27 23.73 -6.81
CA HIS A 271 -1.51 23.04 -6.46
C HIS A 271 -2.73 23.71 -7.14
N PRO A 272 -3.62 22.94 -7.80
CA PRO A 272 -4.75 23.51 -8.55
C PRO A 272 -5.76 24.25 -7.67
N ASP A 273 -5.99 23.77 -6.44
CA ASP A 273 -6.95 24.38 -5.51
C ASP A 273 -6.34 25.40 -4.55
N ALA A 274 -5.04 25.72 -4.68
CA ALA A 274 -4.42 26.72 -3.83
C ALA A 274 -4.90 28.15 -4.20
N VAL A 275 -5.08 28.98 -3.17
CA VAL A 275 -5.55 30.35 -3.32
C VAL A 275 -4.36 31.31 -3.33
N ILE A 276 -4.21 32.07 -4.42
CA ILE A 276 -3.15 33.07 -4.55
C ILE A 276 -3.70 34.47 -4.30
N THR A 277 -2.99 35.27 -3.52
CA THR A 277 -3.23 36.71 -3.40
C THR A 277 -1.96 37.50 -3.70
N VAL A 278 -2.10 38.63 -4.42
CA VAL A 278 -1.03 39.59 -4.69
C VAL A 278 -1.42 40.91 -4.02
N ASN A 279 -0.63 41.37 -3.05
CA ASN A 279 -0.95 42.51 -2.18
C ASN A 279 -2.37 42.42 -1.59
N GLY A 280 -2.78 41.21 -1.20
CA GLY A 280 -4.09 40.92 -0.61
C GLY A 280 -5.24 40.80 -1.61
N SER A 281 -5.06 41.14 -2.89
CA SER A 281 -6.07 40.89 -3.92
C SER A 281 -5.95 39.46 -4.45
N LYS A 282 -7.06 38.70 -4.50
CA LYS A 282 -7.08 37.35 -5.10
C LYS A 282 -6.71 37.40 -6.59
N VAL A 283 -5.85 36.48 -7.02
CA VAL A 283 -5.42 36.29 -8.41
C VAL A 283 -5.48 34.80 -8.70
N ARG A 284 -6.06 34.38 -9.82
CA ARG A 284 -6.05 32.97 -10.21
C ARG A 284 -4.67 32.59 -10.72
N SER A 285 -4.30 31.31 -10.58
CA SER A 285 -3.08 30.78 -11.18
C SER A 285 -3.04 31.09 -12.68
N GLY A 286 -1.97 31.76 -13.13
CA GLY A 286 -1.77 32.19 -14.51
C GLY A 286 -2.39 33.52 -14.92
N ASP A 287 -3.23 34.14 -14.07
CA ASP A 287 -3.85 35.44 -14.36
C ASP A 287 -2.92 36.61 -13.98
N LEU A 288 -3.12 37.76 -14.64
CA LEU A 288 -2.43 39.00 -14.29
C LEU A 288 -3.02 39.60 -13.00
N SER A 289 -2.14 40.11 -12.14
CA SER A 289 -2.53 40.93 -11.00
C SER A 289 -3.09 42.29 -11.43
N LYS A 290 -3.49 43.11 -10.46
CA LYS A 290 -3.63 44.56 -10.67
C LYS A 290 -2.25 45.17 -10.96
N ARG A 291 -2.23 46.35 -11.61
CA ARG A 291 -0.99 47.12 -11.84
C ARG A 291 -0.29 47.42 -10.52
N ILE A 292 1.00 47.14 -10.48
CA ILE A 292 1.90 47.56 -9.39
C ILE A 292 2.69 48.76 -9.90
N TYR A 293 2.38 49.94 -9.40
CA TYR A 293 3.06 51.18 -9.79
C TYR A 293 4.45 51.25 -9.17
N LEU A 294 5.43 51.64 -9.98
CA LEU A 294 6.83 51.80 -9.56
C LEU A 294 7.18 53.29 -9.45
N VAL A 295 7.90 53.66 -8.39
CA VAL A 295 8.31 55.05 -8.12
C VAL A 295 9.81 55.19 -8.40
N ASP A 296 10.19 56.24 -9.12
CA ASP A 296 11.60 56.51 -9.49
C ASP A 296 12.52 56.53 -8.26
N GLY A 297 13.54 55.67 -8.27
CA GLY A 297 14.53 55.56 -7.21
C GLY A 297 14.03 54.87 -5.93
N ASP A 298 12.85 54.26 -5.94
CA ASP A 298 12.26 53.57 -4.79
C ASP A 298 12.19 52.05 -5.00
N THR A 299 12.05 51.30 -3.91
CA THR A 299 11.81 49.84 -3.91
C THR A 299 10.39 49.55 -3.46
N ILE A 300 9.58 48.99 -4.37
CA ILE A 300 8.22 48.57 -4.07
C ILE A 300 8.20 47.10 -3.68
N THR A 301 7.81 46.81 -2.45
CA THR A 301 7.65 45.43 -1.96
C THR A 301 6.24 44.91 -2.26
N VAL A 302 6.16 43.82 -3.02
CA VAL A 302 4.94 43.07 -3.30
C VAL A 302 4.92 41.79 -2.48
N LYS A 303 3.79 41.52 -1.81
CA LYS A 303 3.56 40.26 -1.08
C LYS A 303 2.63 39.37 -1.88
N ILE A 304 3.10 38.18 -2.21
CA ILE A 304 2.32 37.14 -2.87
C ILE A 304 2.11 36.04 -1.84
N LYS A 305 0.86 35.76 -1.46
CA LYS A 305 0.53 34.64 -0.56
C LYS A 305 -0.10 33.53 -1.36
N VAL A 306 0.35 32.30 -1.13
CA VAL A 306 -0.28 31.07 -1.63
C VAL A 306 -0.76 30.31 -0.41
N GLU A 307 -2.06 30.03 -0.37
CA GLU A 307 -2.72 29.27 0.70
C GLU A 307 -3.10 27.89 0.14
N ALA A 308 -2.54 26.84 0.74
CA ALA A 308 -2.83 25.44 0.39
C ALA A 308 -4.24 25.03 0.85
N PRO A 309 -4.80 23.92 0.34
CA PRO A 309 -6.10 23.39 0.77
C PRO A 309 -6.26 23.20 2.29
N ASN A 310 -5.18 22.85 3.00
CA ASN A 310 -5.17 22.72 4.46
C ASN A 310 -5.16 24.06 5.21
N GLY A 311 -4.97 25.18 4.51
CA GLY A 311 -4.86 26.52 5.08
C GLY A 311 -3.42 27.01 5.31
N ASP A 312 -2.40 26.20 5.03
CA ASP A 312 -1.01 26.62 5.18
C ASP A 312 -0.64 27.69 4.16
N ILE A 313 -0.04 28.77 4.65
CA ILE A 313 0.28 29.94 3.82
C ILE A 313 1.79 30.07 3.64
N ARG A 314 2.23 30.07 2.39
CA ARG A 314 3.56 30.53 2.00
C ARG A 314 3.49 31.95 1.43
N THR A 315 4.36 32.82 1.93
CA THR A 315 4.45 34.21 1.48
C THR A 315 5.75 34.44 0.72
N TYR A 316 5.64 34.87 -0.53
CA TYR A 316 6.73 35.35 -1.37
C TYR A 316 6.78 36.88 -1.31
N THR A 317 7.97 37.42 -1.11
CA THR A 317 8.25 38.85 -1.08
C THR A 317 9.05 39.22 -2.31
N LEU A 318 8.54 40.16 -3.10
CA LEU A 318 9.16 40.62 -4.33
C LEU A 318 9.48 42.10 -4.21
N ASN A 319 10.76 42.45 -4.19
CA ASN A 319 11.25 43.81 -4.11
C ASN A 319 11.53 44.32 -5.53
N LEU A 320 10.77 45.30 -5.97
CA LEU A 320 10.84 45.86 -7.32
C LEU A 320 11.48 47.24 -7.24
N TYR A 321 12.73 47.35 -7.70
CA TYR A 321 13.45 48.62 -7.74
C TYR A 321 13.33 49.26 -9.13
N ARG A 322 13.11 50.58 -9.16
CA ARG A 322 13.11 51.36 -10.40
C ARG A 322 14.19 52.42 -10.38
N ASP A 323 15.00 52.47 -11.44
CA ASP A 323 16.05 53.47 -11.59
C ASP A 323 15.49 54.91 -11.59
N LYS A 324 16.32 55.84 -11.09
CA LYS A 324 15.98 57.27 -11.09
C LYS A 324 16.33 57.91 -12.42
N LYS A 325 15.40 58.69 -12.97
CA LYS A 325 15.58 59.44 -14.22
C LYS A 325 16.64 60.54 -14.10
N ASP A 326 17.85 60.29 -14.59
CA ASP A 326 18.93 61.29 -14.66
C ASP A 326 18.82 62.15 -15.94
N LYS A 327 18.51 63.45 -15.79
CA LYS A 327 18.39 64.40 -16.93
C LYS A 327 19.72 64.78 -17.62
N LYS A 328 20.86 64.21 -17.23
CA LYS A 328 22.18 64.51 -17.84
C LYS A 328 23.15 63.33 -17.65
N SER A 329 23.31 62.47 -18.65
CA SER A 329 24.61 61.88 -19.02
C SER A 329 24.43 60.85 -20.15
N SER A 330 24.53 61.32 -21.39
CA SER A 330 24.85 60.48 -22.54
C SER A 330 26.33 60.08 -22.47
N THR A 331 26.69 59.14 -21.60
CA THR A 331 27.89 58.27 -21.69
C THR A 331 28.05 57.53 -20.38
N ARG A 332 27.65 56.26 -20.32
CA ARG A 332 28.16 55.31 -19.33
C ARG A 332 28.07 53.88 -19.86
N ARG A 333 29.25 53.35 -20.14
CA ARG A 333 29.65 51.94 -19.97
C ARG A 333 28.70 50.88 -20.52
N TYR A 334 28.77 50.67 -21.83
CA TYR A 334 28.49 49.36 -22.41
C TYR A 334 29.77 48.51 -22.41
N ARG A 335 29.63 47.22 -22.06
CA ARG A 335 30.59 46.17 -21.66
C ARG A 335 30.44 45.94 -20.15
N TYR A 336 29.52 45.13 -19.64
CA TYR A 336 29.20 43.74 -20.02
C TYR A 336 27.75 43.39 -19.64
N THR A 337 26.85 43.23 -20.61
CA THR A 337 25.63 42.40 -20.51
C THR A 337 24.91 42.45 -21.85
N LEU A 338 25.28 41.58 -22.79
CA LEU A 338 24.48 41.23 -23.98
C LEU A 338 24.99 39.94 -24.66
N ALA A 339 25.69 39.08 -23.90
CA ALA A 339 26.11 37.74 -24.35
C ALA A 339 25.94 36.65 -23.26
N ILE A 340 25.28 36.97 -22.13
CA ILE A 340 24.83 36.00 -21.13
C ILE A 340 23.44 36.47 -20.70
N LEU A 341 22.46 35.56 -20.59
CA LEU A 341 21.00 35.77 -20.38
C LEU A 341 20.09 35.70 -21.63
N ALA A 342 20.54 35.02 -22.69
CA ALA A 342 19.66 34.37 -23.68
C ALA A 342 19.81 32.83 -23.69
N GLN A 343 20.50 32.27 -22.69
CA GLN A 343 20.70 30.83 -22.43
C GLN A 343 20.44 30.68 -20.93
N SER A 344 19.59 29.81 -20.36
CA SER A 344 19.54 28.37 -20.59
C SER A 344 18.24 27.73 -20.02
N LYS A 345 17.03 28.17 -20.41
CA LYS A 345 15.83 27.30 -20.26
C LYS A 345 15.80 26.30 -21.41
N GLN A 346 16.78 25.39 -21.44
CA GLN A 346 17.01 24.55 -22.60
C GLN A 346 16.08 23.34 -22.65
N TYR A 347 15.59 22.83 -21.50
CA TYR A 347 14.80 21.61 -21.44
C TYR A 347 13.39 21.82 -20.85
N ALA A 348 12.38 21.24 -21.50
CA ALA A 348 10.97 21.42 -21.18
C ALA A 348 10.50 20.65 -19.92
N ASP A 349 11.23 19.62 -19.51
CA ASP A 349 10.85 18.63 -18.49
C ASP A 349 11.62 18.73 -17.17
N ILE A 350 12.57 19.66 -17.06
CA ILE A 350 13.31 19.92 -15.82
C ILE A 350 12.94 21.18 -15.04
N PRO A 351 12.03 22.11 -15.46
CA PRO A 351 11.78 23.34 -14.70
C PRO A 351 11.46 23.15 -13.20
N TYR A 352 10.95 21.99 -12.80
CA TYR A 352 10.55 21.66 -11.41
C TYR A 352 11.31 20.46 -10.83
N HIS A 353 12.39 20.04 -11.50
CA HIS A 353 13.15 18.87 -11.10
C HIS A 353 14.23 19.23 -10.09
N TRP A 354 14.46 18.41 -9.05
CA TRP A 354 15.46 18.70 -7.99
C TRP A 354 16.88 18.92 -8.53
N ALA A 355 17.19 18.35 -9.69
CA ALA A 355 18.48 18.48 -10.37
C ALA A 355 18.55 19.63 -11.40
N ALA A 356 17.52 20.48 -11.52
CA ALA A 356 17.43 21.49 -12.58
C ALA A 356 18.67 22.39 -12.66
N ASP A 357 19.14 22.90 -11.51
CA ASP A 357 20.31 23.79 -11.45
C ASP A 357 21.60 23.08 -11.86
N TYR A 358 21.78 21.83 -11.42
CA TYR A 358 22.92 21.01 -11.81
C TYR A 358 22.92 20.76 -13.31
N ILE A 359 21.76 20.42 -13.86
CA ILE A 359 21.58 20.13 -15.28
C ILE A 359 21.83 21.39 -16.12
N ASN A 360 21.25 22.53 -15.76
CA ASN A 360 21.43 23.79 -16.49
C ASN A 360 22.90 24.22 -16.46
N SER A 361 23.56 24.18 -15.30
CA SER A 361 24.96 24.57 -15.18
C SER A 361 25.90 23.67 -15.99
N LEU A 362 25.67 22.35 -15.99
CA LEU A 362 26.47 21.43 -16.79
C LEU A 362 26.16 21.49 -18.28
N THR A 363 24.95 21.88 -18.65
CA THR A 363 24.58 22.10 -20.05
C THR A 363 25.23 23.38 -20.60
N GLU A 364 25.33 24.44 -19.81
CA GLU A 364 26.08 25.66 -20.16
C GLU A 364 27.58 25.41 -20.37
N ARG A 365 28.11 24.33 -19.77
CA ARG A 365 29.50 23.87 -19.93
C ARG A 365 29.65 22.84 -21.05
N ASP A 366 28.60 22.61 -21.85
CA ASP A 366 28.53 21.58 -22.91
C ASP A 366 28.82 20.14 -22.41
N ILE A 367 28.65 19.87 -21.11
CA ILE A 367 28.90 18.55 -20.52
C ILE A 367 27.70 17.64 -20.76
N PHE A 368 26.51 18.14 -20.44
CA PHE A 368 25.25 17.44 -20.66
C PHE A 368 24.49 18.01 -21.84
N THR A 369 23.83 17.13 -22.58
CA THR A 369 22.94 17.47 -23.69
C THR A 369 21.65 16.67 -23.57
N GLY A 370 20.53 17.24 -23.98
CA GLY A 370 19.24 16.55 -24.07
C GLY A 370 18.68 16.50 -25.48
N GLU A 371 17.55 15.82 -25.59
CA GLU A 371 16.98 15.24 -26.80
C GLU A 371 15.87 16.13 -27.36
N MET A 372 15.77 16.28 -28.67
CA MET A 372 14.65 17.00 -29.30
C MET A 372 13.45 16.06 -29.42
N ILE A 373 12.33 16.42 -28.81
CA ILE A 373 11.05 15.72 -28.95
C ILE A 373 10.05 16.72 -29.50
N GLY A 374 9.69 16.55 -30.78
CA GLY A 374 8.94 17.55 -31.53
C GLY A 374 9.72 18.87 -31.64
N ASN A 375 9.10 19.97 -31.20
CA ASN A 375 9.69 21.32 -31.28
C ASN A 375 10.36 21.77 -29.97
N ALA A 376 10.45 20.90 -28.97
CA ALA A 376 11.05 21.21 -27.68
C ALA A 376 12.18 20.23 -27.37
N ARG A 377 13.14 20.68 -26.57
CA ARG A 377 14.23 19.83 -26.09
C ARG A 377 13.90 19.34 -24.67
N TYR A 378 14.24 18.11 -24.37
CA TYR A 378 13.96 17.40 -23.13
C TYR A 378 15.25 16.82 -22.56
N PHE A 379 15.45 16.91 -21.26
CA PHE A 379 16.61 16.32 -20.61
C PHE A 379 16.38 14.87 -20.21
N ILE A 380 15.14 14.52 -19.88
CA ILE A 380 14.66 13.22 -19.42
C ILE A 380 15.41 12.79 -18.14
N PRO A 381 15.24 13.52 -17.02
CA PRO A 381 16.11 13.41 -15.84
C PRO A 381 16.11 12.03 -15.18
N GLU A 382 14.97 11.33 -15.20
CA GLU A 382 14.80 10.02 -14.57
C GLU A 382 15.24 8.84 -15.44
N ARG A 383 15.63 9.09 -16.70
CA ARG A 383 16.13 8.03 -17.57
C ARG A 383 17.50 7.58 -17.10
N SER A 384 17.70 6.26 -17.01
CA SER A 384 19.01 5.68 -16.77
C SER A 384 19.98 5.93 -17.93
N MET A 385 21.25 6.17 -17.61
CA MET A 385 22.28 6.41 -18.61
C MET A 385 22.89 5.10 -19.11
N THR A 386 23.08 4.99 -20.43
CA THR A 386 23.92 3.93 -21.01
C THR A 386 25.40 4.21 -20.73
N ARG A 387 26.23 3.17 -20.77
CA ARG A 387 27.67 3.27 -20.55
C ARG A 387 28.35 4.19 -21.58
N VAL A 388 27.92 4.17 -22.83
CA VAL A 388 28.45 5.06 -23.87
C VAL A 388 28.03 6.52 -23.67
N GLU A 389 26.80 6.78 -23.22
CA GLU A 389 26.37 8.14 -22.87
C GLU A 389 27.16 8.69 -21.69
N PHE A 390 27.38 7.87 -20.66
CA PHE A 390 28.17 8.26 -19.50
C PHE A 390 29.63 8.55 -19.90
N ALA A 391 30.22 7.75 -20.79
CA ALA A 391 31.55 7.99 -21.34
C ALA A 391 31.65 9.36 -22.06
N VAL A 392 30.66 9.72 -22.88
CA VAL A 392 30.66 11.02 -23.55
C VAL A 392 30.57 12.17 -22.55
N VAL A 393 29.71 12.05 -21.54
CA VAL A 393 29.57 13.06 -20.48
C VAL A 393 30.88 13.21 -19.69
N VAL A 394 31.54 12.12 -19.33
CA VAL A 394 32.82 12.13 -18.61
C VAL A 394 33.95 12.73 -19.46
N ALA A 395 34.00 12.41 -20.76
CA ALA A 395 34.98 12.99 -21.67
C ALA A 395 34.81 14.51 -21.79
N ARG A 396 33.56 15.01 -21.82
CA ARG A 396 33.26 16.45 -21.82
C ARG A 396 33.60 17.10 -20.48
N MET A 397 33.20 16.49 -19.36
CA MET A 397 33.51 16.96 -18.00
C MET A 397 35.01 17.18 -17.81
N THR A 398 35.82 16.26 -18.32
CA THR A 398 37.29 16.29 -18.19
C THR A 398 37.98 17.07 -19.30
N ASN A 399 37.21 17.64 -20.25
CA ASN A 399 37.73 18.26 -21.47
C ASN A 399 38.80 17.40 -22.15
N THR A 400 38.53 16.09 -22.25
CA THR A 400 39.48 15.10 -22.77
C THR A 400 39.72 15.32 -24.26
N ASP A 401 40.99 15.37 -24.65
CA ASP A 401 41.38 15.41 -26.06
C ASP A 401 40.97 14.12 -26.78
N LEU A 402 39.95 14.24 -27.63
CA LEU A 402 39.40 13.14 -28.43
C LEU A 402 40.32 12.76 -29.61
N ALA A 403 41.28 13.63 -29.97
CA ALA A 403 42.21 13.37 -31.06
C ALA A 403 43.27 12.31 -30.71
N LEU A 404 43.42 11.96 -29.43
CA LEU A 404 44.42 11.02 -28.93
C LEU A 404 44.36 9.62 -29.56
N THR A 405 43.29 9.27 -30.29
CA THR A 405 42.95 7.85 -30.50
C THR A 405 42.52 7.46 -31.91
N ARG A 406 42.54 8.38 -32.88
CA ARG A 406 42.09 8.09 -34.27
C ARG A 406 42.87 6.96 -34.97
N TYR A 407 44.05 6.60 -34.46
CA TYR A 407 44.97 5.64 -35.07
C TYR A 407 45.28 4.40 -34.22
N TYR A 408 44.77 4.27 -32.99
CA TYR A 408 45.04 3.10 -32.16
C TYR A 408 43.74 2.30 -31.89
N PRO A 409 43.63 1.06 -32.37
CA PRO A 409 42.49 0.21 -32.06
C PRO A 409 42.48 -0.11 -30.55
N ILE A 410 41.31 -0.05 -29.94
CA ILE A 410 41.09 -0.56 -28.58
C ILE A 410 40.77 -2.05 -28.64
N PRO A 411 41.32 -2.90 -27.74
CA PRO A 411 41.13 -4.34 -27.78
C PRO A 411 39.79 -4.77 -27.18
N LEU A 412 38.70 -4.07 -27.53
CA LEU A 412 37.33 -4.41 -27.10
C LEU A 412 36.60 -5.10 -28.25
N ALA A 413 36.05 -6.28 -27.99
CA ALA A 413 35.42 -7.16 -28.97
C ALA A 413 34.14 -6.56 -29.59
N ASP A 414 33.46 -5.68 -28.87
CA ASP A 414 32.24 -4.97 -29.28
C ASP A 414 32.52 -3.53 -29.72
N THR A 415 33.75 -3.18 -30.10
CA THR A 415 34.09 -1.85 -30.62
C THR A 415 33.18 -1.44 -31.79
N GLY A 416 32.78 -2.40 -32.63
CA GLY A 416 31.85 -2.15 -33.75
C GLY A 416 30.41 -1.86 -33.35
N SER A 417 30.02 -2.14 -32.10
CA SER A 417 28.69 -1.83 -31.55
C SER A 417 28.64 -0.44 -30.90
N ILE A 418 29.79 0.23 -30.73
CA ILE A 418 29.83 1.58 -30.17
C ILE A 418 29.40 2.57 -31.25
N PRO A 419 28.39 3.43 -30.99
CA PRO A 419 27.94 4.39 -31.98
C PRO A 419 29.02 5.41 -32.32
N GLU A 420 29.01 5.89 -33.58
CA GLU A 420 30.00 6.84 -34.10
C GLU A 420 30.10 8.13 -33.26
N TRP A 421 29.00 8.58 -32.67
CA TRP A 421 29.00 9.76 -31.80
C TRP A 421 29.73 9.56 -30.47
N GLY A 422 29.92 8.32 -30.02
CA GLY A 422 30.52 7.99 -28.72
C GLY A 422 31.91 7.35 -28.80
N ILE A 423 32.30 6.83 -29.97
CA ILE A 423 33.51 6.00 -30.11
C ILE A 423 34.79 6.73 -29.70
N GLU A 424 34.97 8.00 -30.05
CA GLU A 424 36.20 8.73 -29.71
C GLU A 424 36.28 9.03 -28.20
N ALA A 425 35.14 9.28 -27.54
CA ALA A 425 35.10 9.42 -26.09
C ALA A 425 35.47 8.11 -25.39
N VAL A 426 34.90 6.98 -25.84
CA VAL A 426 35.22 5.66 -25.29
C VAL A 426 36.70 5.34 -25.46
N ARG A 427 37.27 5.54 -26.66
CA ARG A 427 38.70 5.32 -26.87
C ARG A 427 39.53 6.18 -25.95
N ALA A 428 39.27 7.48 -25.88
CA ALA A 428 40.09 8.39 -25.06
C ALA A 428 40.06 8.01 -23.58
N LEU A 429 38.87 7.68 -23.04
CA LEU A 429 38.72 7.24 -21.65
C LEU A 429 39.35 5.86 -21.40
N TYR A 430 39.34 4.97 -22.39
CA TYR A 430 40.04 3.69 -22.32
C TYR A 430 41.57 3.89 -22.24
N PHE A 431 42.16 4.70 -23.12
CA PHE A 431 43.60 5.01 -23.10
C PHE A 431 44.06 5.71 -21.82
N LYS A 432 43.19 6.53 -21.21
CA LYS A 432 43.45 7.14 -19.90
C LYS A 432 43.33 6.16 -18.72
N GLY A 433 42.83 4.94 -18.96
CA GLY A 433 42.53 3.97 -17.92
C GLY A 433 41.31 4.35 -17.07
N TRP A 434 40.50 5.32 -17.52
CA TRP A 434 39.34 5.82 -16.79
C TRP A 434 38.11 4.95 -16.99
N MET A 435 37.91 4.42 -18.21
CA MET A 435 36.86 3.45 -18.53
C MET A 435 37.42 2.27 -19.33
N ILE A 436 37.70 1.16 -18.65
CA ILE A 436 38.45 0.01 -19.21
C ILE A 436 37.57 -1.14 -19.73
N GLY A 437 36.24 -1.04 -19.63
CA GLY A 437 35.32 -2.12 -20.02
C GLY A 437 35.12 -3.21 -18.95
N SER A 438 34.39 -4.26 -19.32
CA SER A 438 34.15 -5.46 -18.51
C SER A 438 34.67 -6.67 -19.28
N GLY A 439 35.81 -7.22 -18.85
CA GLY A 439 36.53 -8.24 -19.63
C GLY A 439 36.97 -7.68 -20.98
N ASN A 440 36.54 -8.32 -22.07
CA ASN A 440 36.86 -7.91 -23.45
C ASN A 440 35.78 -7.02 -24.09
N TYR A 441 34.79 -6.54 -23.33
CA TYR A 441 33.64 -5.80 -23.87
C TYR A 441 33.51 -4.42 -23.23
N PHE A 442 33.05 -3.43 -24.00
CA PHE A 442 32.67 -2.13 -23.48
C PHE A 442 31.23 -2.13 -22.94
N GLU A 443 30.32 -2.83 -23.61
CA GLU A 443 28.87 -2.88 -23.42
C GLU A 443 28.19 -1.50 -23.61
N PRO A 444 28.24 -0.87 -24.81
CA PRO A 444 27.85 0.53 -25.01
C PRO A 444 26.41 0.84 -24.59
N ASP A 445 25.44 0.02 -24.97
CA ASP A 445 24.01 0.25 -24.74
C ASP A 445 23.53 -0.18 -23.35
N LYS A 446 24.38 -0.86 -22.57
CA LYS A 446 24.01 -1.31 -21.23
C LYS A 446 23.94 -0.10 -20.30
N SER A 447 22.86 -0.01 -19.52
CA SER A 447 22.75 1.01 -18.49
C SER A 447 23.78 0.80 -17.39
N ILE A 448 24.38 1.89 -16.91
CA ILE A 448 25.44 1.85 -15.90
C ILE A 448 24.85 1.94 -14.49
N THR A 449 25.39 1.14 -13.57
CA THR A 449 25.02 1.20 -12.14
C THR A 449 25.62 2.43 -11.45
N ARG A 450 25.02 2.86 -10.34
CA ARG A 450 25.58 3.92 -9.48
C ARG A 450 27.00 3.59 -9.02
N ALA A 451 27.27 2.35 -8.61
CA ALA A 451 28.62 1.93 -8.19
C ALA A 451 29.66 2.04 -9.31
N GLU A 452 29.31 1.65 -10.53
CA GLU A 452 30.20 1.78 -11.68
C GLU A 452 30.47 3.26 -12.02
N ALA A 453 29.42 4.10 -12.05
CA ALA A 453 29.54 5.53 -12.30
C ALA A 453 30.43 6.22 -11.24
N MET A 454 30.20 5.93 -9.96
CA MET A 454 31.01 6.43 -8.86
C MET A 454 32.46 5.95 -8.95
N THR A 455 32.69 4.69 -9.35
CA THR A 455 34.05 4.15 -9.51
C THR A 455 34.83 4.86 -10.61
N ILE A 456 34.18 5.16 -11.74
CA ILE A 456 34.81 5.92 -12.83
C ILE A 456 35.17 7.33 -12.37
N LEU A 457 34.22 8.04 -11.75
CA LEU A 457 34.43 9.41 -11.29
C LEU A 457 35.47 9.50 -10.16
N ALA A 458 35.42 8.59 -9.19
CA ALA A 458 36.42 8.50 -8.13
C ALA A 458 37.83 8.24 -8.69
N ARG A 459 37.96 7.35 -9.68
CA ARG A 459 39.24 7.07 -10.35
C ARG A 459 39.81 8.31 -11.04
N ILE A 460 38.96 9.10 -11.69
CA ILE A 460 39.37 10.35 -12.35
C ILE A 460 39.83 11.37 -11.32
N MET A 461 39.11 11.49 -10.20
CA MET A 461 39.40 12.47 -9.15
C MET A 461 40.48 12.02 -8.14
N GLY A 462 40.90 10.76 -8.19
CA GLY A 462 41.82 10.18 -7.21
C GLY A 462 41.19 9.99 -5.82
N TYR A 463 39.87 9.83 -5.75
CA TYR A 463 39.17 9.57 -4.48
C TYR A 463 39.28 8.10 -4.09
N GLY A 464 39.64 7.87 -2.83
CA GLY A 464 39.68 6.55 -2.21
C GLY A 464 39.46 6.68 -0.70
N GLY A 465 38.91 5.63 -0.09
CA GLY A 465 38.70 5.54 1.35
C GLY A 465 38.46 4.11 1.80
N ASP A 466 38.21 3.96 3.11
CA ASP A 466 38.07 2.65 3.76
C ASP A 466 36.71 2.43 4.43
N ARG A 467 35.98 3.51 4.77
CA ARG A 467 34.74 3.42 5.57
C ARG A 467 33.53 3.97 4.82
N VAL A 468 32.44 3.21 4.85
CA VAL A 468 31.13 3.58 4.29
C VAL A 468 30.04 3.23 5.30
N ASP A 469 29.38 4.25 5.85
CA ASP A 469 28.35 4.08 6.88
C ASP A 469 26.94 4.31 6.30
N PHE A 470 26.47 3.40 5.44
CA PHE A 470 25.08 3.38 4.93
C PHE A 470 24.39 2.06 5.30
N ALA A 471 23.05 2.11 5.38
CA ALA A 471 22.20 0.97 5.70
C ALA A 471 22.39 -0.22 4.73
N ASP A 472 22.73 0.06 3.47
CA ASP A 472 22.98 -0.91 2.41
C ASP A 472 24.47 -1.06 2.05
N SER A 473 25.38 -0.72 2.98
CA SER A 473 26.84 -0.81 2.78
C SER A 473 27.34 -2.21 2.39
N GLN A 474 26.61 -3.27 2.77
CA GLN A 474 26.92 -4.66 2.38
C GLN A 474 26.60 -4.95 0.91
N SER A 475 25.72 -4.17 0.29
CA SER A 475 25.36 -4.30 -1.13
C SER A 475 26.39 -3.68 -2.06
N ILE A 476 27.37 -2.94 -1.53
CA ILE A 476 28.44 -2.31 -2.32
C ILE A 476 29.44 -3.40 -2.74
N PRO A 477 29.64 -3.62 -4.05
CA PRO A 477 30.63 -4.58 -4.51
C PRO A 477 32.03 -4.21 -4.02
N GLU A 478 32.84 -5.22 -3.68
CA GLU A 478 34.18 -4.99 -3.10
C GLU A 478 35.06 -4.11 -3.99
N TRP A 479 34.98 -4.28 -5.32
CA TRP A 479 35.73 -3.47 -6.29
C TRP A 479 35.32 -1.98 -6.31
N ALA A 480 34.10 -1.65 -5.85
CA ALA A 480 33.58 -0.28 -5.79
C ALA A 480 33.79 0.38 -4.42
N ARG A 481 34.07 -0.42 -3.38
CA ARG A 481 34.03 0.04 -1.99
C ARG A 481 34.92 1.24 -1.73
N SER A 482 36.17 1.19 -2.15
CA SER A 482 37.12 2.29 -1.94
C SER A 482 36.70 3.59 -2.66
N ALA A 483 36.21 3.47 -3.89
CA ALA A 483 35.70 4.60 -4.67
C ALA A 483 34.48 5.23 -4.01
N VAL A 484 33.51 4.41 -3.59
CA VAL A 484 32.29 4.87 -2.93
C VAL A 484 32.62 5.60 -1.63
N SER A 485 33.46 5.02 -0.76
CA SER A 485 33.90 5.71 0.46
C SER A 485 34.63 7.02 0.17
N GLY A 486 35.48 7.06 -0.87
CA GLY A 486 36.22 8.27 -1.21
C GLY A 486 35.29 9.42 -1.62
N MET A 487 34.27 9.14 -2.44
CA MET A 487 33.31 10.14 -2.87
C MET A 487 32.39 10.63 -1.73
N VAL A 488 32.07 9.74 -0.79
CA VAL A 488 31.28 10.09 0.41
C VAL A 488 32.11 10.95 1.35
N ALA A 489 33.36 10.54 1.62
CA ALA A 489 34.29 11.31 2.45
C ALA A 489 34.59 12.70 1.88
N ALA A 490 34.61 12.82 0.54
CA ALA A 490 34.76 14.10 -0.16
C ALA A 490 33.49 14.97 -0.17
N GLY A 491 32.37 14.51 0.39
CA GLY A 491 31.09 15.24 0.40
C GLY A 491 30.39 15.33 -0.96
N ILE A 492 30.91 14.61 -1.97
CA ILE A 492 30.34 14.58 -3.32
C ILE A 492 29.02 13.78 -3.30
N VAL A 493 28.98 12.65 -2.58
CA VAL A 493 27.81 11.80 -2.48
C VAL A 493 27.35 11.65 -1.03
N ASN A 494 26.08 11.97 -0.76
CA ASN A 494 25.49 11.96 0.59
C ASN A 494 24.50 10.80 0.82
N GLY A 495 24.29 9.93 -0.17
CA GLY A 495 23.22 8.92 -0.14
C GLY A 495 21.81 9.50 -0.27
N TYR A 496 20.82 8.68 0.03
CA TYR A 496 19.39 9.01 0.01
C TYR A 496 18.87 9.30 1.44
N PRO A 497 17.69 9.94 1.59
CA PRO A 497 17.13 10.28 2.91
C PRO A 497 16.90 9.07 3.84
N ASP A 498 16.77 7.87 3.28
CA ASP A 498 16.62 6.59 4.00
C ASP A 498 17.96 5.99 4.47
N ASN A 499 19.05 6.77 4.39
CA ASN A 499 20.41 6.35 4.73
C ASN A 499 20.95 5.20 3.84
N THR A 500 20.55 5.14 2.56
CA THR A 500 21.09 4.19 1.57
C THR A 500 21.97 4.87 0.52
N ILE A 501 22.80 4.09 -0.19
CA ILE A 501 23.61 4.55 -1.34
C ILE A 501 23.14 3.98 -2.68
N ARG A 502 22.41 2.85 -2.64
CA ARG A 502 21.84 2.09 -3.76
C ARG A 502 22.86 1.76 -4.84
N PRO A 503 23.93 1.00 -4.52
CA PRO A 503 25.10 0.85 -5.39
C PRO A 503 24.77 0.07 -6.68
N ASN A 504 23.81 -0.84 -6.63
CA ASN A 504 23.44 -1.70 -7.75
C ASN A 504 22.30 -1.13 -8.61
N ASP A 505 21.68 -0.03 -8.18
CA ASP A 505 20.65 0.67 -8.96
C ASP A 505 21.29 1.35 -10.17
N LEU A 506 20.52 1.50 -11.25
CA LEU A 506 20.96 2.23 -12.44
C LEU A 506 21.00 3.72 -12.14
N ILE A 507 22.10 4.39 -12.51
CA ILE A 507 22.20 5.84 -12.30
C ILE A 507 21.30 6.59 -13.27
N THR A 508 20.49 7.52 -12.76
CA THR A 508 19.69 8.41 -13.59
C THR A 508 20.55 9.56 -14.13
N ARG A 509 20.09 10.19 -15.22
CA ARG A 509 20.75 11.38 -15.79
C ARG A 509 20.83 12.53 -14.79
N ALA A 510 19.80 12.72 -13.98
CA ALA A 510 19.78 13.72 -12.92
C ALA A 510 20.80 13.46 -11.81
N GLU A 511 20.92 12.20 -11.37
CA GLU A 511 21.91 11.82 -10.36
C GLU A 511 23.34 12.00 -10.86
N ALA A 512 23.63 11.58 -12.09
CA ALA A 512 24.93 11.79 -12.72
C ALA A 512 25.26 13.29 -12.82
N ALA A 513 24.29 14.13 -13.21
CA ALA A 513 24.46 15.58 -13.26
C ALA A 513 24.75 16.17 -11.87
N ALA A 514 24.04 15.75 -10.82
CA ALA A 514 24.28 16.24 -9.46
C ALA A 514 25.69 15.90 -8.96
N ILE A 515 26.14 14.66 -9.18
CA ILE A 515 27.47 14.20 -8.78
C ILE A 515 28.55 14.98 -9.54
N ILE A 516 28.44 15.09 -10.87
CA ILE A 516 29.43 15.79 -11.70
C ILE A 516 29.47 17.28 -11.37
N TYR A 517 28.33 17.90 -11.13
CA TYR A 517 28.26 19.30 -10.72
C TYR A 517 29.05 19.55 -9.43
N LYS A 518 28.89 18.69 -8.41
CA LYS A 518 29.65 18.79 -7.16
C LYS A 518 31.14 18.49 -7.31
N ILE A 519 31.54 17.72 -8.31
CA ILE A 519 32.98 17.51 -8.58
C ILE A 519 33.61 18.78 -9.15
N LEU A 520 32.85 19.55 -9.94
CA LEU A 520 33.35 20.72 -10.65
C LEU A 520 33.20 22.05 -9.89
N ASN A 521 32.61 22.04 -8.69
CA ASN A 521 32.39 23.21 -7.84
C ASN A 521 32.61 22.85 -6.38
#